data_AF-A0A955EJF2-F1
#
_entry.id   AF-A0A955EJF2-F1
#
_cell.length_a   1.000
_cell.length_b   1.000
_cell.length_c   1.000
_cell.angle_alpha   90.00
_cell.angle_beta   90.00
_cell.angle_gamma   90.00
#
_symmetry.space_group_name_H-M   'P 1'
#
loop_
_entity.id
_entity.type
_entity.pdbx_description
1 polymer ?
#
loop_
_entity_poly.entity_id
_entity_poly.type
_entity_poly.pdbx_seq_one_letter_code
_entity_poly.pdbx_strand_id
1 'polypeptide(L)'
;TLLTSAPRRFMHIALLAPGGIEFLPDHAYTTAATSIAIAARLGWSRADVRLAGLTGLLADVGMGLVPRRIRIAERPLNDVEVNRIRRHPTFSVFLLECVQQLPEGVRRAAFQHHERGDGRGYPRGLNADQISDLALVVAIADAYAAAIEPRPYKPRLRPFDAIRELIRFCDAGRFDRAALRALVESVGIFPVGSYVQLESGDLAQVIAAPVTGVDRPVVAPLRPAPDGWNQGRHLDLAAPAHQHLAIRRAIDPPDALLGLQQAV
;
A
#
# COMPACT_ATOMS: atom_id res chain seq x y z
N THR A 1 15.81 9.84 -17.55
CA THR A 1 15.06 9.00 -16.58
C THR A 1 13.80 8.55 -17.26
N LEU A 2 13.32 7.34 -17.02
CA LEU A 2 12.16 6.75 -17.74
C LEU A 2 10.91 7.63 -17.83
N LEU A 3 10.64 8.40 -16.76
CA LEU A 3 9.58 9.41 -16.70
C LEU A 3 9.80 10.60 -17.64
N THR A 4 11.05 10.93 -17.97
CA THR A 4 11.42 12.06 -18.82
C THR A 4 11.67 11.66 -20.28
N SER A 5 12.07 10.41 -20.55
CA SER A 5 12.43 9.96 -21.90
C SER A 5 11.28 9.35 -22.70
N ALA A 6 10.21 8.88 -22.05
CA ALA A 6 9.03 8.34 -22.72
C ALA A 6 7.72 8.52 -21.92
N PRO A 7 7.35 9.77 -21.53
CA PRO A 7 6.20 10.05 -20.67
C PRO A 7 4.89 9.50 -21.24
N ARG A 8 4.72 9.51 -22.57
CA ARG A 8 3.52 8.96 -23.24
C ARG A 8 3.40 7.44 -23.14
N ARG A 9 4.52 6.69 -23.11
CA ARG A 9 4.48 5.21 -22.96
C ARG A 9 4.21 4.79 -21.53
N PHE A 10 4.75 5.54 -20.55
CA PHE A 10 4.44 5.37 -19.14
C PHE A 10 2.97 5.71 -18.84
N MET A 11 2.49 6.83 -19.37
CA MET A 11 1.06 7.19 -19.29
C MET A 11 0.19 6.16 -19.99
N HIS A 12 0.58 5.62 -21.16
CA HIS A 12 -0.17 4.53 -21.79
C HIS A 12 -0.18 3.27 -20.91
N ILE A 13 0.93 2.88 -20.28
CA ILE A 13 0.94 1.74 -19.36
C ILE A 13 0.00 1.96 -18.15
N ALA A 14 -0.01 3.17 -17.58
CA ALA A 14 -0.93 3.55 -16.49
C ALA A 14 -2.40 3.71 -16.96
N LEU A 15 -2.62 4.08 -18.23
CA LEU A 15 -3.94 4.33 -18.85
C LEU A 15 -4.49 3.14 -19.66
N LEU A 16 -3.72 2.06 -19.83
CA LEU A 16 -4.15 0.82 -20.52
C LEU A 16 -5.10 -0.03 -19.65
N ALA A 17 -5.65 0.57 -18.60
CA ALA A 17 -6.80 0.13 -17.84
C ALA A 17 -8.09 0.77 -18.42
N PRO A 18 -8.71 0.24 -19.49
CA PRO A 18 -9.96 0.79 -19.98
C PRO A 18 -11.09 0.55 -18.96
N GLY A 19 -11.64 1.66 -18.47
CA GLY A 19 -12.98 1.73 -17.86
C GLY A 19 -12.98 1.68 -16.34
N GLY A 20 -13.11 2.86 -15.71
CA GLY A 20 -13.73 3.23 -14.42
C GLY A 20 -13.83 2.29 -13.21
N ILE A 21 -13.23 1.10 -13.24
CA ILE A 21 -13.28 0.04 -12.23
C ILE A 21 -12.00 -0.78 -12.39
N GLU A 22 -10.84 -0.13 -12.29
CA GLU A 22 -9.57 -0.85 -12.35
C GLU A 22 -8.65 -0.29 -11.27
N PHE A 23 -8.49 -1.05 -10.18
CA PHE A 23 -7.69 -0.67 -9.01
C PHE A 23 -6.18 -0.59 -9.28
N LEU A 24 -5.71 -1.02 -10.45
CA LEU A 24 -4.29 -1.16 -10.74
C LEU A 24 -3.50 0.18 -10.68
N PRO A 25 -3.99 1.32 -11.22
CA PRO A 25 -3.26 2.57 -11.12
C PRO A 25 -3.14 3.04 -9.67
N ASP A 26 -4.25 3.04 -8.91
CA ASP A 26 -4.26 3.44 -7.50
C ASP A 26 -3.35 2.52 -6.67
N HIS A 27 -3.41 1.22 -6.92
CA HIS A 27 -2.52 0.24 -6.31
C HIS A 27 -1.04 0.55 -6.60
N ALA A 28 -0.70 0.80 -7.87
CA ALA A 28 0.67 1.12 -8.25
C ALA A 28 1.17 2.42 -7.58
N TYR A 29 0.31 3.44 -7.44
CA TYR A 29 0.66 4.67 -6.73
C TYR A 29 0.86 4.44 -5.24
N THR A 30 -0.06 3.72 -4.58
CA THR A 30 0.03 3.40 -3.15
C THR A 30 1.28 2.57 -2.86
N THR A 31 1.53 1.53 -3.66
CA THR A 31 2.71 0.67 -3.53
C THR A 31 4.00 1.45 -3.77
N ALA A 32 4.05 2.34 -4.77
CA ALA A 32 5.20 3.20 -5.02
C ALA A 32 5.49 4.18 -3.88
N ALA A 33 4.47 4.90 -3.41
CA ALA A 33 4.61 5.87 -2.33
C ALA A 33 5.04 5.19 -1.02
N THR A 34 4.44 4.03 -0.72
CA THR A 34 4.79 3.23 0.45
C THR A 34 6.21 2.69 0.36
N SER A 35 6.64 2.20 -0.81
CA SER A 35 8.01 1.72 -1.02
C SER A 35 9.05 2.83 -0.83
N ILE A 36 8.76 4.05 -1.32
CA ILE A 36 9.61 5.24 -1.10
C ILE A 36 9.74 5.54 0.39
N ALA A 37 8.62 5.54 1.11
CA ALA A 37 8.59 5.86 2.53
C ALA A 37 9.39 4.85 3.35
N ILE A 38 9.20 3.55 3.10
CA ILE A 38 9.95 2.47 3.75
C ILE A 38 11.45 2.61 3.47
N ALA A 39 11.85 2.72 2.20
CA ALA A 39 13.25 2.83 1.82
C ALA A 39 13.93 4.05 2.45
N ALA A 40 13.26 5.21 2.43
CA ALA A 40 13.77 6.41 3.07
C ALA A 40 13.92 6.22 4.59
N ARG A 41 12.97 5.54 5.23
CA ARG A 41 13.00 5.29 6.67
C ARG A 41 14.09 4.30 7.10
N LEU A 42 14.44 3.36 6.21
CA LEU A 42 15.59 2.47 6.34
C LEU A 42 16.95 3.16 6.11
N GLY A 43 16.95 4.45 5.74
CA GLY A 43 18.17 5.22 5.53
C GLY A 43 18.87 4.93 4.19
N TRP A 44 18.13 4.40 3.20
CA TRP A 44 18.68 4.16 1.87
C TRP A 44 19.10 5.45 1.17
N SER A 45 20.02 5.33 0.21
CA SER A 45 20.46 6.48 -0.57
C SER A 45 19.29 7.05 -1.39
N ARG A 46 19.38 8.35 -1.75
CA ARG A 46 18.36 8.99 -2.62
C ARG A 46 18.20 8.27 -3.97
N ALA A 47 19.25 7.61 -4.46
CA ALA A 47 19.17 6.81 -5.68
C ALA A 47 18.34 5.54 -5.44
N ASP A 48 18.60 4.80 -4.37
CA ASP A 48 17.91 3.55 -4.04
C ASP A 48 16.45 3.78 -3.65
N VAL A 49 16.14 4.88 -2.94
CA VAL A 49 14.76 5.30 -2.66
C VAL A 49 13.97 5.51 -3.97
N ARG A 50 14.60 6.10 -4.99
CA ARG A 50 13.95 6.24 -6.31
C ARG A 50 13.75 4.89 -6.99
N LEU A 51 14.68 3.94 -6.82
CA LEU A 51 14.51 2.58 -7.33
C LEU A 51 13.36 1.85 -6.62
N ALA A 52 13.17 2.05 -5.32
CA ALA A 52 12.05 1.49 -4.55
C ALA A 52 10.71 2.00 -5.08
N GLY A 53 10.58 3.32 -5.24
CA GLY A 53 9.38 3.92 -5.83
C GLY A 53 9.11 3.45 -7.26
N LEU A 54 10.15 3.44 -8.10
CA LEU A 54 10.03 2.97 -9.48
C LEU A 54 9.63 1.50 -9.56
N THR A 55 10.15 0.67 -8.66
CA THR A 55 9.78 -0.76 -8.60
C THR A 55 8.34 -0.92 -8.16
N GLY A 56 7.91 -0.26 -7.07
CA GLY A 56 6.52 -0.34 -6.61
C GLY A 56 5.50 0.10 -7.67
N LEU A 57 5.87 1.10 -8.48
CA LEU A 57 5.03 1.60 -9.57
C LEU A 57 4.90 0.63 -10.76
N LEU A 58 5.91 -0.23 -10.96
CA LEU A 58 6.04 -1.09 -12.14
C LEU A 58 5.87 -2.58 -11.84
N ALA A 59 5.92 -2.99 -10.57
CA ALA A 59 5.91 -4.39 -10.15
C ALA A 59 4.72 -5.17 -10.74
N ASP A 60 3.57 -4.50 -10.81
CA ASP A 60 2.29 -5.08 -11.23
C ASP A 60 1.89 -4.77 -12.68
N VAL A 61 2.77 -4.18 -13.49
CA VAL A 61 2.43 -3.83 -14.89
C VAL A 61 1.96 -5.04 -15.72
N GLY A 62 2.48 -6.23 -15.40
CA GLY A 62 2.09 -7.50 -15.98
C GLY A 62 0.63 -7.90 -15.73
N MET A 63 -0.04 -7.32 -14.72
CA MET A 63 -1.46 -7.53 -14.49
C MET A 63 -2.30 -7.06 -15.68
N GLY A 64 -1.82 -6.09 -16.48
CA GLY A 64 -2.48 -5.69 -17.73
C GLY A 64 -2.65 -6.83 -18.75
N LEU A 65 -1.78 -7.87 -18.69
CA LEU A 65 -1.87 -9.06 -19.56
C LEU A 65 -2.76 -10.18 -18.99
N VAL A 66 -3.29 -10.01 -17.78
CA VAL A 66 -4.28 -10.92 -17.19
C VAL A 66 -5.68 -10.52 -17.70
N PRO A 67 -6.47 -11.46 -18.26
CA PRO A 67 -7.79 -11.15 -18.79
C PRO A 67 -8.67 -10.39 -17.79
N ARG A 68 -9.32 -9.31 -18.25
CA ARG A 68 -10.16 -8.44 -17.41
C ARG A 68 -11.19 -9.23 -16.60
N ARG A 69 -11.85 -10.22 -17.21
CA ARG A 69 -12.83 -11.12 -16.54
C ARG A 69 -12.30 -11.85 -15.30
N ILE A 70 -10.98 -12.04 -15.20
CA ILE A 70 -10.31 -12.64 -14.03
C ILE A 70 -10.01 -11.54 -12.99
N ARG A 71 -9.53 -10.37 -13.45
CA ARG A 71 -9.08 -9.28 -12.58
C ARG A 71 -10.22 -8.64 -11.77
N ILE A 72 -11.41 -8.56 -12.38
CA ILE A 72 -12.60 -7.95 -11.78
C ILE A 72 -13.68 -8.99 -11.39
N ALA A 73 -13.30 -10.25 -11.18
CA ALA A 73 -14.27 -11.27 -10.82
C ALA A 73 -14.87 -10.99 -9.43
N GLU A 74 -16.20 -10.95 -9.33
CA GLU A 74 -16.97 -10.82 -8.09
C GLU A 74 -17.29 -12.19 -7.46
N ARG A 75 -16.39 -13.15 -7.66
CA ARG A 75 -16.50 -14.51 -7.14
C ARG A 75 -15.11 -15.04 -6.79
N PRO A 76 -15.02 -16.12 -6.00
CA PRO A 76 -13.77 -16.85 -5.86
C PRO A 76 -13.21 -17.26 -7.23
N LEU A 77 -11.90 -17.09 -7.39
CA LEU A 77 -11.16 -17.54 -8.56
C LEU A 77 -10.84 -19.03 -8.44
N ASN A 78 -10.92 -19.75 -9.56
CA ASN A 78 -10.46 -21.14 -9.60
C ASN A 78 -8.92 -21.22 -9.73
N ASP A 79 -8.35 -22.41 -9.59
CA ASP A 79 -6.89 -22.61 -9.60
C ASP A 79 -6.22 -22.15 -10.91
N VAL A 80 -6.90 -22.30 -12.06
CA VAL A 80 -6.37 -21.85 -13.36
C VAL A 80 -6.31 -20.33 -13.41
N GLU A 81 -7.34 -19.65 -12.90
CA GLU A 81 -7.40 -18.19 -12.81
C GLU A 81 -6.37 -17.64 -11.81
N VAL A 82 -6.24 -18.28 -10.64
CA VAL A 82 -5.21 -17.94 -9.64
C VAL A 82 -3.82 -18.11 -10.23
N ASN A 83 -3.54 -19.22 -10.91
CA ASN A 83 -2.25 -19.44 -11.58
C ASN A 83 -1.99 -18.41 -12.68
N ARG A 84 -3.03 -17.91 -13.37
CA ARG A 84 -2.89 -16.84 -14.35
C ARG A 84 -2.49 -15.52 -13.69
N ILE A 85 -3.09 -15.17 -12.55
CA ILE A 85 -2.68 -14.00 -11.75
C ILE A 85 -1.25 -14.18 -11.27
N ARG A 86 -0.86 -15.34 -10.72
CA ARG A 86 0.50 -15.59 -10.21
C ARG A 86 1.61 -15.48 -11.25
N ARG A 87 1.26 -15.45 -12.54
CA ARG A 87 2.22 -15.21 -13.63
C ARG A 87 2.49 -13.74 -13.93
N HIS A 88 1.75 -12.79 -13.32
CA HIS A 88 1.98 -11.39 -13.61
C HIS A 88 3.40 -10.89 -13.29
N PRO A 89 4.19 -11.40 -12.30
CA PRO A 89 5.56 -10.94 -12.14
C PRO A 89 6.43 -11.27 -13.36
N THR A 90 6.22 -12.45 -13.95
CA THR A 90 6.87 -12.84 -15.22
C THR A 90 6.42 -11.94 -16.37
N PHE A 91 5.12 -11.61 -16.44
CA PHE A 91 4.59 -10.68 -17.44
C PHE A 91 5.14 -9.27 -17.26
N SER A 92 5.32 -8.82 -16.01
CA SER A 92 5.93 -7.53 -15.69
C SER A 92 7.35 -7.48 -16.23
N VAL A 93 8.18 -8.49 -15.95
CA VAL A 93 9.54 -8.54 -16.51
C VAL A 93 9.52 -8.49 -18.03
N PHE A 94 8.70 -9.30 -18.68
CA PHE A 94 8.56 -9.31 -20.14
C PHE A 94 8.21 -7.92 -20.72
N LEU A 95 7.26 -7.21 -20.11
CA LEU A 95 6.93 -5.85 -20.54
C LEU A 95 8.06 -4.84 -20.25
N LEU A 96 8.76 -5.02 -19.14
CA LEU A 96 9.85 -4.16 -18.70
C LEU A 96 11.16 -4.37 -19.48
N GLU A 97 11.31 -5.47 -20.23
CA GLU A 97 12.42 -5.67 -21.17
C GLU A 97 12.41 -4.65 -22.32
N CYS A 98 11.22 -4.23 -22.76
CA CYS A 98 11.04 -3.21 -23.79
C CYS A 98 11.44 -1.80 -23.33
N VAL A 99 11.74 -1.63 -22.03
CA VAL A 99 12.00 -0.34 -21.42
C VAL A 99 13.50 -0.07 -21.35
N GLN A 100 13.97 0.77 -22.28
CA GLN A 100 15.36 1.18 -22.35
C GLN A 100 15.82 1.87 -21.05
N GLN A 101 17.05 1.56 -20.63
CA GLN A 101 17.71 2.14 -19.44
C GLN A 101 17.00 1.85 -18.11
N LEU A 102 16.07 0.90 -18.06
CA LEU A 102 15.54 0.42 -16.78
C LEU A 102 16.64 -0.37 -16.05
N PRO A 103 16.98 -0.02 -14.79
CA PRO A 103 17.98 -0.75 -14.03
C PRO A 103 17.58 -2.21 -13.83
N GLU A 104 18.54 -3.13 -13.91
CA GLU A 104 18.28 -4.57 -13.76
C GLU A 104 17.69 -4.91 -12.39
N GLY A 105 18.14 -4.22 -11.34
CA GLY A 105 17.59 -4.39 -9.99
C GLY A 105 16.07 -4.15 -9.92
N VAL A 106 15.53 -3.20 -10.69
CA VAL A 106 14.08 -2.95 -10.74
C VAL A 106 13.34 -4.11 -11.41
N ARG A 107 13.85 -4.64 -12.52
CA ARG A 107 13.26 -5.82 -13.18
C ARG A 107 13.29 -7.03 -12.26
N ARG A 108 14.42 -7.27 -11.61
CA ARG A 108 14.59 -8.36 -10.64
C ARG A 108 13.63 -8.23 -9.47
N ALA A 109 13.49 -7.02 -8.92
CA ALA A 109 12.59 -6.80 -7.80
C ALA A 109 11.11 -6.90 -8.20
N ALA A 110 10.73 -6.39 -9.38
CA ALA A 110 9.39 -6.60 -9.95
C ALA A 110 9.09 -8.10 -10.15
N PHE A 111 10.08 -8.91 -10.51
CA PHE A 111 9.90 -10.36 -10.59
C PHE A 111 9.70 -11.03 -9.22
N GLN A 112 10.39 -10.51 -8.19
CA GLN A 112 10.50 -11.13 -6.87
C GLN A 112 9.52 -10.58 -5.82
N HIS A 113 8.73 -9.53 -6.09
CA HIS A 113 7.93 -8.84 -5.05
C HIS A 113 6.85 -9.71 -4.39
N HIS A 114 6.52 -10.87 -4.97
CA HIS A 114 5.64 -11.88 -4.37
C HIS A 114 6.35 -13.11 -3.81
N GLU A 115 7.68 -13.12 -3.85
CA GLU A 115 8.47 -14.05 -3.08
C GLU A 115 8.28 -13.77 -1.59
N ARG A 116 8.46 -14.80 -0.77
CA ARG A 116 8.24 -14.76 0.68
C ARG A 116 9.41 -15.45 1.34
N GLY A 117 9.93 -14.89 2.43
CA GLY A 117 11.17 -15.37 3.07
C GLY A 117 11.13 -16.84 3.53
N ASP A 118 9.93 -17.41 3.68
CA ASP A 118 9.67 -18.80 4.02
C ASP A 118 9.64 -19.76 2.81
N GLY A 119 9.97 -19.26 1.61
CA GLY A 119 9.99 -20.05 0.36
C GLY A 119 8.61 -20.35 -0.23
N ARG A 120 7.52 -19.89 0.40
CA ARG A 120 6.13 -20.15 -0.06
C ARG A 120 5.60 -19.12 -1.05
N GLY A 121 6.45 -18.18 -1.45
CA GLY A 121 6.15 -17.17 -2.45
C GLY A 121 6.16 -17.70 -3.88
N TYR A 122 6.02 -16.78 -4.82
CA TYR A 122 6.06 -17.08 -6.26
C TYR A 122 6.77 -15.91 -6.98
N PRO A 123 7.32 -16.12 -8.19
CA PRO A 123 7.19 -17.30 -9.05
C PRO A 123 8.18 -18.44 -8.81
N ARG A 124 9.28 -18.26 -8.07
CA ARG A 124 10.34 -19.26 -7.89
C ARG A 124 10.37 -19.91 -6.51
N GLY A 125 9.68 -19.37 -5.51
CA GLY A 125 9.69 -19.92 -4.14
C GLY A 125 11.03 -19.67 -3.46
N LEU A 126 11.54 -18.44 -3.57
CA LEU A 126 12.83 -18.04 -3.04
C LEU A 126 12.79 -17.89 -1.51
N ASN A 127 13.88 -18.26 -0.84
CA ASN A 127 14.08 -17.95 0.58
C ASN A 127 14.61 -16.52 0.75
N ALA A 128 14.54 -16.00 1.99
CA ALA A 128 14.88 -14.61 2.31
C ALA A 128 16.26 -14.15 1.78
N ASP A 129 17.28 -15.02 1.82
CA ASP A 129 18.66 -14.76 1.37
C ASP A 129 18.80 -14.66 -0.16
N GLN A 130 17.79 -15.10 -0.91
CA GLN A 130 17.77 -15.09 -2.38
C GLN A 130 16.91 -13.95 -2.94
N ILE A 131 16.11 -13.30 -2.10
CA ILE A 131 15.23 -12.19 -2.46
C ILE A 131 16.04 -10.90 -2.35
N SER A 132 16.00 -10.05 -3.39
CA SER A 132 16.68 -8.76 -3.32
C SER A 132 16.07 -7.84 -2.26
N ASP A 133 16.89 -7.02 -1.60
CA ASP A 133 16.42 -6.05 -0.60
C ASP A 133 15.32 -5.13 -1.15
N LEU A 134 15.47 -4.72 -2.41
CA LEU A 134 14.47 -3.95 -3.14
C LEU A 134 13.13 -4.67 -3.26
N ALA A 135 13.15 -5.98 -3.52
CA ALA A 135 11.94 -6.80 -3.55
C ALA A 135 11.33 -6.99 -2.16
N LEU A 136 12.14 -7.14 -1.10
CA LEU A 136 11.63 -7.26 0.28
C LEU A 136 10.87 -6.01 0.71
N VAL A 137 11.39 -4.82 0.38
CA VAL A 137 10.71 -3.54 0.62
C VAL A 137 9.41 -3.43 -0.18
N VAL A 138 9.45 -3.74 -1.47
CA VAL A 138 8.26 -3.63 -2.33
C VAL A 138 7.21 -4.67 -1.96
N ALA A 139 7.62 -5.88 -1.56
CA ALA A 139 6.74 -6.97 -1.16
C ALA A 139 5.83 -6.57 0.01
N ILE A 140 6.38 -5.89 1.03
CA ILE A 140 5.58 -5.45 2.16
C ILE A 140 4.71 -4.23 1.84
N ALA A 141 5.21 -3.33 0.97
CA ALA A 141 4.44 -2.19 0.47
C ALA A 141 3.20 -2.65 -0.32
N ASP A 142 3.40 -3.58 -1.26
CA ASP A 142 2.34 -4.23 -2.05
C ASP A 142 1.33 -4.93 -1.14
N ALA A 143 1.79 -5.75 -0.20
CA ALA A 143 0.92 -6.47 0.71
C ALA A 143 0.08 -5.53 1.58
N TYR A 144 0.66 -4.42 2.03
CA TYR A 144 -0.06 -3.38 2.78
C TYR A 144 -1.11 -2.68 1.90
N ALA A 145 -0.72 -2.19 0.72
CA ALA A 145 -1.61 -1.52 -0.23
C ALA A 145 -2.80 -2.42 -0.60
N ALA A 146 -2.52 -3.67 -0.99
CA ALA A 146 -3.53 -4.65 -1.35
C ALA A 146 -4.47 -5.02 -0.18
N ALA A 147 -4.05 -4.85 1.07
CA ALA A 147 -4.87 -5.11 2.25
C ALA A 147 -5.86 -3.98 2.53
N ILE A 148 -5.48 -2.72 2.30
CA ILE A 148 -6.31 -1.54 2.61
C ILE A 148 -7.18 -1.06 1.44
N GLU A 149 -6.90 -1.55 0.23
CA GLU A 149 -7.67 -1.24 -0.97
C GLU A 149 -8.88 -2.17 -1.13
N PRO A 150 -10.05 -1.64 -1.56
CA PRO A 150 -11.19 -2.48 -1.89
C PRO A 150 -10.89 -3.31 -3.16
N ARG A 151 -11.12 -4.62 -3.10
CA ARG A 151 -11.08 -5.49 -4.29
C ARG A 151 -12.44 -6.18 -4.48
N PRO A 152 -12.88 -6.46 -5.72
CA PRO A 152 -14.20 -7.06 -5.99
C PRO A 152 -14.46 -8.37 -5.22
N TYR A 153 -13.40 -9.14 -4.96
CA TYR A 153 -13.46 -10.44 -4.27
C TYR A 153 -12.93 -10.41 -2.83
N LYS A 154 -12.50 -9.24 -2.31
CA LYS A 154 -11.92 -9.13 -0.97
C LYS A 154 -12.26 -7.77 -0.34
N PRO A 155 -12.99 -7.75 0.79
CA PRO A 155 -13.23 -6.50 1.51
C PRO A 155 -11.89 -5.93 2.01
N ARG A 156 -11.77 -4.60 1.97
CA ARG A 156 -10.60 -3.91 2.53
C ARG A 156 -10.50 -4.15 4.03
N LEU A 157 -9.28 -4.29 4.52
CA LEU A 157 -8.98 -4.21 5.94
C LEU A 157 -8.85 -2.76 6.36
N ARG A 158 -9.15 -2.48 7.63
CA ARG A 158 -8.71 -1.23 8.24
C ARG A 158 -7.18 -1.25 8.32
N PRO A 159 -6.50 -0.12 8.16
CA PRO A 159 -5.05 -0.13 8.13
C PRO A 159 -4.37 -0.71 9.38
N PHE A 160 -4.97 -0.49 10.56
CA PHE A 160 -4.52 -1.12 11.80
C PHE A 160 -4.56 -2.65 11.73
N ASP A 161 -5.63 -3.22 11.15
CA ASP A 161 -5.76 -4.66 10.99
C ASP A 161 -4.79 -5.20 9.92
N ALA A 162 -4.53 -4.42 8.87
CA ALA A 162 -3.50 -4.74 7.88
C ALA A 162 -2.11 -4.82 8.51
N ILE A 163 -1.72 -3.84 9.33
CA ILE A 163 -0.44 -3.87 10.08
C ILE A 163 -0.38 -5.10 10.99
N ARG A 164 -1.45 -5.43 11.71
CA ARG A 164 -1.52 -6.64 12.56
C ARG A 164 -1.34 -7.93 11.77
N GLU A 165 -1.92 -8.02 10.58
CA GLU A 165 -1.73 -9.16 9.69
C GLU A 165 -0.27 -9.27 9.21
N LEU A 166 0.34 -8.16 8.82
CA LEU A 166 1.73 -8.11 8.38
C LEU A 166 2.72 -8.48 9.50
N ILE A 167 2.43 -8.10 10.76
CA ILE A 167 3.20 -8.57 11.94
C ILE A 167 3.19 -10.10 12.00
N ARG A 168 2.01 -10.72 11.91
CA ARG A 168 1.89 -12.19 11.93
C ARG A 168 2.65 -12.84 10.78
N PHE A 169 2.63 -12.23 9.59
CA PHE A 169 3.39 -12.74 8.46
C PHE A 169 4.91 -12.60 8.64
N CYS A 170 5.39 -11.53 9.27
CA CYS A 170 6.80 -11.40 9.64
C CYS A 170 7.22 -12.43 10.69
N ASP A 171 6.37 -12.72 11.68
CA ASP A 171 6.63 -13.77 12.68
C ASP A 171 6.68 -15.17 12.07
N ALA A 172 5.93 -15.39 10.99
CA ALA A 172 6.00 -16.58 10.16
C ALA A 172 7.19 -16.59 9.16
N GLY A 173 8.06 -15.59 9.17
CA GLY A 173 9.22 -15.50 8.28
C GLY A 173 8.91 -15.12 6.82
N ARG A 174 7.68 -14.68 6.52
CA ARG A 174 7.25 -14.38 5.14
C ARG A 174 7.75 -13.05 4.62
N PHE A 175 7.92 -12.07 5.50
CA PHE A 175 8.34 -10.71 5.18
C PHE A 175 9.48 -10.26 6.08
N ASP A 176 10.25 -9.28 5.59
CA ASP A 176 11.34 -8.69 6.34
C ASP A 176 10.83 -7.80 7.49
N ARG A 177 11.40 -7.99 8.69
CA ARG A 177 11.01 -7.28 9.90
C ARG A 177 11.46 -5.81 9.89
N ALA A 178 12.60 -5.51 9.26
CA ALA A 178 13.07 -4.12 9.18
C ALA A 178 12.17 -3.30 8.26
N ALA A 179 11.76 -3.87 7.13
CA ALA A 179 10.79 -3.27 6.21
C ALA A 179 9.41 -3.05 6.87
N LEU A 180 8.92 -4.00 7.68
CA LEU A 180 7.69 -3.82 8.46
C LEU A 180 7.81 -2.67 9.46
N ARG A 181 8.91 -2.64 10.22
CA ARG A 181 9.15 -1.57 11.19
C ARG A 181 9.17 -0.22 10.50
N ALA A 182 9.89 -0.10 9.38
CA ALA A 182 9.96 1.11 8.59
C ALA A 182 8.57 1.52 8.04
N LEU A 183 7.75 0.56 7.58
CA LEU A 183 6.37 0.82 7.18
C LEU A 183 5.56 1.45 8.32
N VAL A 184 5.58 0.84 9.52
CA VAL A 184 4.85 1.34 10.69
C VAL A 184 5.35 2.72 11.12
N GLU A 185 6.67 2.95 11.07
CA GLU A 185 7.27 4.25 11.38
C GLU A 185 6.95 5.33 10.33
N SER A 186 6.72 4.95 9.07
CA SER A 186 6.37 5.88 7.98
C SER A 186 4.88 6.22 7.93
N VAL A 187 4.03 5.22 8.13
CA VAL A 187 2.57 5.36 7.96
C VAL A 187 1.89 5.73 9.28
N GLY A 188 2.50 5.36 10.41
CA GLY A 188 1.86 5.39 11.72
C GLY A 188 0.90 4.21 11.91
N ILE A 189 0.60 3.91 13.18
CA ILE A 189 -0.37 2.88 13.59
C ILE A 189 -1.80 3.29 13.20
N PHE A 190 -2.04 4.58 13.07
CA PHE A 190 -3.28 5.18 12.56
C PHE A 190 -2.97 6.06 11.33
N PRO A 191 -3.03 5.51 10.10
CA PRO A 191 -2.72 6.29 8.92
C PRO A 191 -3.75 7.39 8.64
N VAL A 192 -3.34 8.36 7.82
CA VAL A 192 -4.22 9.39 7.28
C VAL A 192 -5.49 8.80 6.66
N GLY A 193 -6.63 9.41 6.97
CA GLY A 193 -7.96 8.96 6.59
C GLY A 193 -8.61 7.98 7.57
N SER A 194 -7.85 7.42 8.52
CA SER A 194 -8.41 6.54 9.56
C SER A 194 -9.35 7.30 10.48
N TYR A 195 -10.38 6.62 10.96
CA TYR A 195 -11.26 7.13 12.02
C TYR A 195 -10.84 6.51 13.34
N VAL A 196 -10.81 7.32 14.39
CA VAL A 196 -10.37 6.92 15.72
C VAL A 196 -11.31 7.44 16.80
N GLN A 197 -11.40 6.71 17.90
CA GLN A 197 -12.00 7.18 19.14
C GLN A 197 -10.89 7.55 20.12
N LEU A 198 -10.92 8.78 20.64
CA LEU A 198 -10.02 9.24 21.69
C LEU A 198 -10.45 8.66 23.05
N GLU A 199 -9.55 8.65 24.02
CA GLU A 199 -9.86 8.24 25.41
C GLU A 199 -10.95 9.11 26.06
N SER A 200 -11.10 10.37 25.63
CA SER A 200 -12.21 11.24 26.03
C SER A 200 -13.59 10.73 25.57
N GLY A 201 -13.62 9.78 24.63
CA GLY A 201 -14.82 9.29 23.96
C GLY A 201 -15.10 9.98 22.62
N ASP A 202 -14.46 11.12 22.35
CA ASP A 202 -14.62 11.88 21.12
C ASP A 202 -14.16 11.09 19.89
N LEU A 203 -14.86 11.26 18.77
CA LEU A 203 -14.48 10.68 17.50
C LEU A 203 -13.62 11.68 16.72
N ALA A 204 -12.65 11.19 15.96
CA ALA A 204 -11.79 12.03 15.14
C ALA A 204 -11.34 11.31 13.86
N GLN A 205 -11.01 12.07 12.83
CA GLN A 205 -10.35 11.57 11.63
C GLN A 205 -8.86 11.91 11.67
N VAL A 206 -8.00 10.97 11.31
CA VAL A 206 -6.57 11.22 11.13
C VAL A 206 -6.36 12.00 9.85
N ILE A 207 -5.69 13.15 9.94
CA ILE A 207 -5.46 14.04 8.79
C ILE A 207 -3.98 14.17 8.42
N ALA A 208 -3.07 13.83 9.33
CA ALA A 208 -1.64 13.75 9.04
C ALA A 208 -0.96 12.69 9.92
N ALA A 209 0.06 12.05 9.36
CA ALA A 209 0.93 11.14 10.10
C ALA A 209 1.71 11.89 11.19
N PRO A 210 2.13 11.19 12.27
CA PRO A 210 2.94 11.80 13.33
C PRO A 210 4.29 12.30 12.78
N VAL A 211 4.74 13.47 13.24
CA VAL A 211 6.11 13.94 13.00
C VAL A 211 7.12 13.15 13.85
N THR A 212 6.69 12.72 15.05
CA THR A 212 7.49 11.91 15.99
C THR A 212 6.62 10.82 16.63
N GLY A 213 7.18 9.62 16.80
CA GLY A 213 6.42 8.45 17.28
C GLY A 213 5.59 7.80 16.17
N VAL A 214 4.70 6.87 16.54
CA VAL A 214 3.89 6.09 15.57
C VAL A 214 2.40 6.09 15.88
N ASP A 215 2.01 6.50 17.08
CA ASP A 215 0.66 6.41 17.64
C ASP A 215 0.03 7.78 17.94
N ARG A 216 0.76 8.88 17.67
CA ARG A 216 0.33 10.26 17.98
C ARG A 216 0.17 11.13 16.73
N PRO A 217 -0.76 10.79 15.80
CA PRO A 217 -0.97 11.55 14.57
C PRO A 217 -1.63 12.92 14.82
N VAL A 218 -1.79 13.69 13.75
CA VAL A 218 -2.67 14.87 13.77
C VAL A 218 -4.10 14.42 13.44
N VAL A 219 -5.06 14.79 14.28
CA VAL A 219 -6.46 14.41 14.15
C VAL A 219 -7.38 15.63 14.06
N ALA A 220 -8.48 15.50 13.31
CA ALA A 220 -9.58 16.45 13.29
C ALA A 220 -10.78 15.83 14.02
N PRO A 221 -11.17 16.36 15.20
CA PRO A 221 -12.35 15.88 15.92
C PRO A 221 -13.60 15.99 15.06
N LEU A 222 -14.49 15.01 15.13
CA LEU A 222 -15.74 14.96 14.39
C LEU A 222 -16.89 15.35 15.32
N ARG A 223 -17.68 16.32 14.89
CA ARG A 223 -18.87 16.76 15.63
C ARG A 223 -20.13 16.49 14.79
N PRO A 224 -21.17 15.86 15.36
CA PRO A 224 -22.43 15.68 14.65
C PRO A 224 -23.03 17.02 14.22
N ALA A 225 -23.57 17.08 13.01
CA ALA A 225 -24.27 18.22 12.44
C ALA A 225 -25.55 17.74 11.72
N PRO A 226 -26.54 18.61 11.47
CA PRO A 226 -27.79 18.23 10.80
C PRO A 226 -27.58 17.53 9.45
N ASP A 227 -26.56 17.94 8.69
CA ASP A 227 -26.24 17.40 7.35
C ASP A 227 -25.05 16.42 7.37
N GLY A 228 -24.69 15.88 8.54
CA GLY A 228 -23.61 14.91 8.67
C GLY A 228 -22.64 15.25 9.80
N TRP A 229 -21.39 15.58 9.46
CA TRP A 229 -20.33 15.82 10.44
C TRP A 229 -19.49 17.04 10.08
N ASN A 230 -19.12 17.81 11.10
CA ASN A 230 -18.18 18.92 10.97
C ASN A 230 -16.83 18.52 11.56
N GLN A 231 -15.76 18.85 10.84
CA GLN A 231 -14.39 18.72 11.35
C GLN A 231 -14.06 19.91 12.26
N GLY A 232 -13.62 19.60 13.47
CA GLY A 232 -13.08 20.56 14.41
C GLY A 232 -11.64 20.97 14.08
N ARG A 233 -11.08 21.84 14.93
CA ARG A 233 -9.69 22.28 14.81
C ARG A 233 -8.74 21.09 14.92
N HIS A 234 -7.71 21.09 14.07
CA HIS A 234 -6.68 20.05 14.04
C HIS A 234 -5.93 19.98 15.37
N LEU A 235 -5.80 18.78 15.90
CA LEU A 235 -5.08 18.45 17.12
C LEU A 235 -3.87 17.60 16.76
N ASP A 236 -2.67 18.18 16.87
CA ASP A 236 -1.44 17.40 16.78
C ASP A 236 -1.22 16.66 18.09
N LEU A 237 -1.49 15.35 18.12
CA LEU A 237 -1.35 14.57 19.34
C LEU A 237 0.10 14.49 19.82
N ALA A 238 1.11 14.67 18.96
CA ALA A 238 2.51 14.70 19.37
C ALA A 238 2.90 16.03 20.06
N ALA A 239 2.12 17.10 19.89
CA ALA A 239 2.41 18.39 20.49
C ALA A 239 2.30 18.34 22.04
N PRO A 240 3.18 19.06 22.78
CA PRO A 240 3.14 19.10 24.24
C PRO A 240 1.76 19.46 24.83
N ALA A 241 1.03 20.36 24.16
CA ALA A 241 -0.30 20.79 24.58
C ALA A 241 -1.36 19.67 24.54
N HIS A 242 -1.14 18.60 23.75
CA HIS A 242 -2.10 17.53 23.54
C HIS A 242 -1.63 16.17 24.09
N GLN A 243 -0.56 16.14 24.90
CA GLN A 243 -0.03 14.88 25.46
C GLN A 243 -1.04 14.10 26.31
N HIS A 244 -2.00 14.80 26.92
CA HIS A 244 -3.09 14.21 27.70
C HIS A 244 -4.16 13.49 26.85
N LEU A 245 -4.18 13.72 25.53
CA LEU A 245 -5.07 13.03 24.61
C LEU A 245 -4.40 11.73 24.12
N ALA A 246 -5.16 10.66 24.01
CA ALA A 246 -4.69 9.39 23.47
C ALA A 246 -5.78 8.74 22.63
N ILE A 247 -5.36 7.94 21.64
CA ILE A 247 -6.28 7.16 20.82
C ILE A 247 -6.58 5.86 21.56
N ARG A 248 -7.85 5.64 21.88
CA ARG A 248 -8.33 4.41 22.51
C ARG A 248 -8.40 3.26 21.51
N ARG A 249 -8.95 3.52 20.32
CA ARG A 249 -9.11 2.52 19.25
C ARG A 249 -9.37 3.16 17.89
N ALA A 250 -9.05 2.42 16.83
CA ALA A 250 -9.58 2.68 15.49
C ALA A 250 -11.07 2.29 15.41
N ILE A 251 -11.83 3.02 14.60
CA ILE A 251 -13.26 2.80 14.36
C ILE A 251 -13.53 2.82 12.86
N ASP A 252 -14.67 2.26 12.45
CA ASP A 252 -15.19 2.43 11.09
C ASP A 252 -15.70 3.87 10.90
N PRO A 253 -15.71 4.39 9.66
CA PRO A 253 -16.34 5.67 9.39
C PRO A 253 -17.78 5.67 9.91
N PRO A 254 -18.19 6.69 10.68
CA PRO A 254 -19.59 6.86 11.08
C PRO A 254 -20.54 6.71 9.89
N ASP A 255 -21.66 5.99 10.06
CA ASP A 255 -22.58 5.64 8.96
C ASP A 255 -23.05 6.85 8.14
N ALA A 256 -23.22 8.01 8.78
CA ALA A 256 -23.61 9.25 8.11
C ALA A 256 -22.53 9.87 7.20
N LEU A 257 -21.25 9.48 7.31
CA LEU A 257 -20.19 9.90 6.38
C LEU A 257 -20.15 9.05 5.10
N LEU A 258 -20.68 7.83 5.13
CA LEU A 258 -20.72 6.94 3.96
C LEU A 258 -21.68 7.46 2.88
N GLY A 259 -22.74 8.18 3.27
CA GLY A 259 -23.69 8.80 2.34
C GLY A 259 -23.11 9.94 1.49
N LEU A 260 -22.03 10.59 1.94
CA LEU A 260 -21.33 11.64 1.19
C LEU A 260 -20.27 11.08 0.23
N GLN A 261 -19.73 9.88 0.49
CA GLN A 261 -18.72 9.25 -0.36
C GLN A 261 -19.29 8.47 -1.55
N GLN A 262 -20.58 8.18 -1.58
CA GLN A 262 -21.26 7.54 -2.73
C GLN A 262 -21.80 8.56 -3.76
N ALA A 263 -21.59 9.86 -3.55
CA ALA A 263 -22.15 10.94 -4.37
C ALA A 263 -21.12 11.67 -5.25
N VAL A 264 -19.92 11.10 -5.46
CA VAL A 264 -18.88 11.67 -6.34
C VAL A 264 -18.43 10.64 -7.37
#